data_AF-A0A0K8R3G3-F1
#
_entry.id   AF-A0A0K8R3G3-F1
#
_cell.length_a   1.000
_cell.length_b   1.000
_cell.length_c   1.000
_cell.angle_alpha   90.00
_cell.angle_beta   90.00
_cell.angle_gamma   90.00
#
_symmetry.space_group_name_H-M   'P 1'
#
loop_
_entity.id
_entity.type
_entity.pdbx_description
1 polymer ?
#
loop_
_entity_poly.entity_id
_entity_poly.type
_entity_poly.pdbx_seq_one_letter_code
_entity_poly.pdbx_strand_id
1 'polypeptide(L)'
;MAPQNSLRAATYLSPGIPVEFYESILHYLERKLDLATSLLYESRWYGPPADRPDPFVQKEVDIAFMSAIAFVRLTDSGKSNLELLPASTVHKHRLGGDSPGHYSDLIINSDLVSSNVTTFEKLRGCKWAFTGPESFSGHQVTLQEL
;
A
#
# COMPACT_ATOMS: atom_id res chain seq x y z
N MET A 1 20.87 -16.59 -20.75
CA MET A 1 20.56 -15.22 -20.25
C MET A 1 21.64 -14.88 -19.25
N ALA A 2 22.31 -13.73 -19.39
CA ALA A 2 23.30 -13.30 -18.41
C ALA A 2 22.61 -13.05 -17.05
N PRO A 3 23.28 -13.31 -15.91
CA PRO A 3 22.71 -13.01 -14.61
C PRO A 3 22.35 -11.53 -14.53
N GLN A 4 21.19 -11.25 -13.94
CA GLN A 4 20.71 -9.90 -13.68
C GLN A 4 21.62 -9.30 -12.60
N ASN A 5 22.65 -8.54 -12.99
CA ASN A 5 23.64 -7.96 -12.07
C ASN A 5 23.09 -6.83 -11.19
N SER A 6 21.77 -6.63 -11.16
CA SER A 6 21.13 -5.57 -10.38
C SER A 6 19.73 -5.94 -9.92
N LEU A 7 19.38 -5.52 -8.71
CA LEU A 7 18.04 -5.55 -8.15
C LEU A 7 17.35 -4.19 -8.36
N ARG A 8 16.23 -4.17 -9.07
CA ARG A 8 15.46 -2.95 -9.37
C ARG A 8 14.23 -2.89 -8.51
N ALA A 9 14.18 -1.89 -7.64
CA ALA A 9 13.05 -1.67 -6.77
C ALA A 9 12.22 -0.47 -7.22
N ALA A 10 10.93 -0.48 -6.87
CA ALA A 10 10.07 0.67 -7.00
C ALA A 10 9.36 0.98 -5.68
N THR A 11 9.23 2.25 -5.33
CA THR A 11 8.31 2.70 -4.29
C THR A 11 7.28 3.64 -4.88
N TYR A 12 6.06 3.50 -4.42
CA TYR A 12 4.89 4.25 -4.88
C TYR A 12 4.42 5.20 -3.77
N LEU A 13 3.42 6.04 -4.06
CA LEU A 13 2.86 7.02 -3.12
C LEU A 13 2.43 6.40 -1.78
N SER A 14 2.07 5.12 -1.79
CA SER A 14 1.82 4.35 -0.59
C SER A 14 2.79 3.17 -0.48
N PRO A 15 3.43 2.99 0.69
CA PRO A 15 3.20 3.75 1.91
C PRO A 15 3.88 5.14 1.89
N GLY A 16 3.26 6.14 2.54
CA GLY A 16 3.77 7.52 2.58
C GLY A 16 4.95 7.69 3.54
N ILE A 17 5.99 6.87 3.37
CA ILE A 17 7.20 6.85 4.18
C ILE A 17 8.29 7.67 3.46
N PRO A 18 9.18 8.39 4.19
CA PRO A 18 10.31 9.06 3.57
C PRO A 18 11.13 8.13 2.67
N VAL A 19 11.63 8.66 1.54
CA VAL A 19 12.32 7.87 0.51
C VAL A 19 13.56 7.16 1.08
N GLU A 20 14.20 7.79 2.06
CA GLU A 20 15.40 7.33 2.77
C GLU A 20 15.19 5.99 3.48
N PHE A 21 13.95 5.66 3.84
CA PHE A 21 13.61 4.33 4.37
C PHE A 21 13.83 3.23 3.33
N TYR A 22 13.35 3.44 2.11
CA TYR A 22 13.50 2.47 1.02
C TYR A 22 14.96 2.39 0.57
N GLU A 23 15.66 3.53 0.48
CA GLU A 23 17.10 3.56 0.20
C GLU A 23 17.88 2.77 1.25
N SER A 24 17.52 2.89 2.53
CA SER A 24 18.15 2.11 3.61
C SER A 24 17.94 0.61 3.45
N ILE A 25 16.75 0.18 3.02
CA ILE A 25 16.48 -1.24 2.71
C ILE A 25 17.34 -1.69 1.52
N LEU A 26 17.43 -0.90 0.46
CA LEU A 26 18.22 -1.26 -0.73
C LEU A 26 19.72 -1.31 -0.43
N HIS A 27 20.27 -0.36 0.33
CA HIS A 27 21.66 -0.43 0.81
C HIS A 27 21.94 -1.68 1.65
N TYR A 28 20.96 -2.15 2.40
CA TYR A 28 21.08 -3.42 3.11
C TYR A 28 21.09 -4.61 2.13
N LEU A 29 20.15 -4.66 1.18
CA LEU A 29 20.05 -5.74 0.20
C LEU A 29 21.26 -5.81 -0.72
N GLU A 30 21.77 -4.67 -1.20
CA GLU A 30 22.97 -4.57 -2.02
C GLU A 30 24.16 -5.27 -1.36
N ARG A 31 24.43 -4.95 -0.08
CA ARG A 31 25.52 -5.57 0.69
C ARG A 31 25.29 -7.05 0.99
N LYS A 32 24.03 -7.48 1.12
CA LYS A 32 23.71 -8.87 1.47
C LYS A 32 23.68 -9.79 0.26
N LEU A 33 23.33 -9.28 -0.90
CA LEU A 33 23.15 -10.04 -2.13
C LEU A 33 24.34 -9.90 -3.08
N ASP A 34 25.25 -8.93 -2.84
CA ASP A 34 26.35 -8.58 -3.75
C ASP A 34 25.83 -8.21 -5.16
N LEU A 35 24.75 -7.44 -5.18
CA LEU A 35 24.05 -6.97 -6.39
C LEU A 35 23.87 -5.46 -6.34
N ALA A 36 24.10 -4.76 -7.45
CA ALA A 36 23.79 -3.35 -7.53
C ALA A 36 22.29 -3.10 -7.35
N THR A 37 21.90 -2.04 -6.66
CA THR A 37 20.48 -1.71 -6.45
C THR A 37 20.07 -0.41 -7.15
N SER A 38 18.80 -0.31 -7.52
CA SER A 38 18.21 0.95 -8.02
C SER A 38 16.80 1.13 -7.47
N LEU A 39 16.38 2.38 -7.26
CA LEU A 39 15.06 2.74 -6.78
C LEU A 39 14.36 3.65 -7.78
N LEU A 40 13.23 3.20 -8.31
CA LEU A 40 12.24 4.06 -8.94
C LEU A 40 11.35 4.67 -7.85
N TYR A 41 11.36 6.00 -7.74
CA TYR A 41 10.46 6.73 -6.85
C TYR A 41 9.28 7.31 -7.63
N GLU A 42 8.06 6.80 -7.38
CA GLU A 42 6.83 7.29 -7.98
C GLU A 42 5.92 7.91 -6.92
N SER A 43 5.68 9.21 -7.00
CA SER A 43 4.95 9.98 -6.00
C SER A 43 3.49 10.25 -6.33
N ARG A 44 2.97 9.76 -7.46
CA ARG A 44 1.61 10.08 -7.93
C ARG A 44 0.62 8.93 -7.78
N TRP A 45 1.11 7.71 -7.83
CA TRP A 45 0.28 6.51 -7.93
C TRP A 45 0.52 5.60 -6.75
N TYR A 46 -0.51 4.86 -6.33
CA TYR A 46 -0.43 3.89 -5.23
C TYR A 46 0.20 2.55 -5.64
N GLY A 47 0.50 2.40 -6.93
CA GLY A 47 1.15 1.26 -7.59
C GLY A 47 1.23 1.51 -9.10
N PRO A 48 1.67 0.53 -9.91
CA PRO A 48 1.70 0.67 -11.37
C PRO A 48 0.30 1.02 -11.93
N PRO A 49 0.14 2.10 -12.70
CA PRO A 49 -1.14 2.47 -13.31
C PRO A 49 -1.69 1.38 -14.21
N ALA A 50 -3.01 1.19 -14.19
CA ALA A 50 -3.68 0.12 -14.94
C ALA A 50 -3.67 0.32 -16.46
N ASP A 51 -3.50 1.57 -16.91
CA ASP A 51 -3.44 1.97 -18.31
C ASP A 51 -2.02 1.89 -18.90
N ARG A 52 -1.04 1.42 -18.12
CA ARG A 52 0.36 1.27 -18.53
C ARG A 52 0.80 -0.19 -18.57
N PRO A 53 1.87 -0.51 -19.34
CA PRO A 53 2.49 -1.82 -19.26
C PRO A 53 2.90 -2.16 -17.83
N ASP A 54 2.67 -3.42 -17.45
CA ASP A 54 3.08 -3.92 -16.14
C ASP A 54 4.62 -3.97 -16.06
N PRO A 55 5.25 -3.25 -15.11
CA PRO A 55 6.70 -3.16 -15.03
C PRO A 55 7.36 -4.48 -14.59
N PHE A 56 6.63 -5.40 -13.96
CA PHE A 56 7.13 -6.73 -13.60
C PHE A 56 7.12 -7.67 -14.80
N VAL A 57 6.09 -7.59 -15.65
CA VAL A 57 6.04 -8.35 -16.91
C VAL A 57 7.14 -7.89 -17.87
N GLN A 58 7.39 -6.58 -17.95
CA GLN A 58 8.48 -6.00 -18.73
C GLN A 58 9.87 -6.25 -18.11
N LYS A 59 9.92 -6.85 -16.91
CA LYS A 59 11.14 -7.03 -16.14
C LYS A 59 11.87 -5.69 -15.97
N GLU A 60 11.17 -4.63 -15.62
CA GLU A 60 11.73 -3.33 -15.26
C GLU A 60 11.85 -3.19 -13.73
N VAL A 61 11.00 -3.89 -12.97
CA VAL A 61 10.97 -3.90 -11.50
C VAL A 61 10.99 -5.34 -11.01
N ASP A 62 11.79 -5.59 -9.98
CA ASP A 62 11.95 -6.89 -9.31
C ASP A 62 11.25 -6.91 -7.94
N ILE A 63 11.28 -5.79 -7.20
CA ILE A 63 10.61 -5.62 -5.91
C ILE A 63 9.86 -4.29 -5.90
N ALA A 64 8.67 -4.23 -5.30
CA ALA A 64 8.01 -2.96 -5.09
C ALA A 64 7.31 -2.80 -3.74
N PHE A 65 7.25 -1.56 -3.29
CA PHE A 65 6.46 -1.10 -2.15
C PHE A 65 5.24 -0.36 -2.71
N MET A 66 4.06 -0.96 -2.60
CA MET A 66 2.82 -0.43 -3.17
C MET A 66 1.63 -0.68 -2.23
N SER A 67 0.46 -0.11 -2.56
CA SER A 67 -0.77 -0.38 -1.83
C SER A 67 -1.29 -1.80 -2.08
N ALA A 68 -2.04 -2.34 -1.11
CA ALA A 68 -2.66 -3.66 -1.24
C ALA A 68 -3.61 -3.75 -2.44
N ILE A 69 -4.36 -2.69 -2.77
CA ILE A 69 -5.27 -2.72 -3.92
C ILE A 69 -4.51 -2.76 -5.25
N ALA A 70 -3.34 -2.12 -5.34
CA ALA A 70 -2.52 -2.18 -6.54
C ALA A 70 -1.97 -3.60 -6.73
N PHE A 71 -1.53 -4.24 -5.65
CA PHE A 71 -1.12 -5.65 -5.68
C PHE A 71 -2.26 -6.56 -6.17
N VAL A 72 -3.44 -6.48 -5.54
CA VAL A 72 -4.62 -7.30 -5.92
C VAL A 72 -4.98 -7.08 -7.39
N ARG A 73 -5.00 -5.83 -7.87
CA ARG A 73 -5.27 -5.53 -9.28
C ARG A 73 -4.29 -6.21 -10.23
N LEU A 74 -2.99 -6.20 -9.91
CA LEU A 74 -1.96 -6.81 -10.76
C LEU A 74 -2.10 -8.33 -10.78
N THR A 75 -2.35 -8.95 -9.62
CA THR A 75 -2.53 -10.41 -9.53
C THR A 75 -3.84 -10.88 -10.18
N ASP A 76 -4.93 -10.14 -10.02
CA ASP A 76 -6.23 -10.46 -10.62
C ASP A 76 -6.21 -10.38 -12.15
N SER A 77 -5.29 -9.58 -12.72
CA SER A 77 -5.11 -9.51 -14.16
C SER A 77 -4.58 -10.83 -14.77
N GLY A 78 -4.00 -11.71 -13.94
CA GLY A 78 -3.40 -12.99 -14.36
C GLY A 78 -2.12 -12.86 -15.19
N LYS A 79 -1.63 -11.64 -15.43
CA LYS A 79 -0.47 -11.37 -16.30
C LYS A 79 0.86 -11.39 -15.56
N SER A 80 0.83 -11.16 -14.26
CA SER A 80 2.01 -10.83 -13.47
C SER A 80 2.25 -11.90 -12.43
N ASN A 81 3.47 -12.46 -12.44
CA ASN A 81 3.87 -13.47 -11.47
C ASN A 81 4.45 -12.78 -10.23
N LEU A 82 3.57 -12.16 -9.44
CA LEU A 82 3.92 -11.45 -8.22
C LEU A 82 3.65 -12.31 -7.00
N GLU A 83 4.60 -12.30 -6.07
CA GLU A 83 4.41 -12.85 -4.74
C GLU A 83 4.62 -11.77 -3.68
N LEU A 84 3.86 -11.85 -2.59
CA LEU A 84 4.11 -11.02 -1.42
C LEU A 84 5.32 -11.56 -0.68
N LEU A 85 6.26 -10.67 -0.36
CA LEU A 85 7.27 -10.98 0.63
C LEU A 85 6.59 -11.17 1.99
N PRO A 86 6.89 -12.25 2.74
CA PRO A 86 6.29 -12.52 4.05
C PRO A 86 6.88 -11.62 5.15
N ALA A 87 7.04 -10.34 4.84
CA ALA A 87 7.57 -9.30 5.71
C ALA A 87 6.61 -8.11 5.66
N SER A 88 5.87 -7.90 6.76
CA SER A 88 4.98 -6.76 6.91
C SER A 88 5.11 -6.20 8.32
N THR A 89 5.03 -4.88 8.43
CA THR A 89 4.94 -4.19 9.71
C THR A 89 3.55 -4.41 10.28
N VAL A 90 3.45 -5.16 11.37
CA VAL A 90 2.21 -5.30 12.14
C VAL A 90 2.17 -4.26 13.24
N HIS A 91 1.07 -3.53 13.34
CA HIS A 91 0.85 -2.55 14.39
C HIS A 91 -0.18 -3.07 15.39
N LYS A 92 0.09 -2.89 16.68
CA LYS A 92 -0.89 -3.23 17.72
C LYS A 92 -1.97 -2.16 17.74
N HIS A 93 -3.21 -2.56 17.48
CA HIS A 93 -4.36 -1.65 17.57
C HIS A 93 -5.00 -1.72 18.95
N ARG A 94 -5.40 -0.56 19.50
CA ARG A 94 -5.97 -0.46 20.86
C ARG A 94 -7.22 -1.33 21.02
N LEU A 95 -8.03 -1.43 19.97
CA LEU A 95 -9.26 -2.24 19.96
C LEU A 95 -9.07 -3.63 19.31
N GLY A 96 -7.86 -3.93 18.82
CA GLY A 96 -7.55 -5.16 18.10
C GLY A 96 -7.18 -6.36 18.97
N GLY A 97 -7.01 -6.14 20.28
CA GLY A 97 -6.54 -7.18 21.20
C GLY A 97 -5.16 -7.73 20.80
N ASP A 98 -5.07 -9.06 20.68
CA ASP A 98 -3.88 -9.77 20.25
C ASP A 98 -3.87 -10.11 18.74
N SER A 99 -4.85 -9.61 17.98
CA SER A 99 -4.87 -9.79 16.53
C SER A 99 -3.83 -8.86 15.88
N PRO A 100 -2.81 -9.38 15.18
CA PRO A 100 -1.91 -8.55 14.40
C PRO A 100 -2.58 -8.17 13.08
N GLY A 101 -2.46 -6.92 12.64
CA GLY A 101 -3.00 -6.54 11.35
C GLY A 101 -2.97 -5.06 11.04
N HIS A 102 -3.55 -4.74 9.88
CA HIS A 102 -3.85 -3.39 9.45
C HIS A 102 -5.31 -3.08 9.76
N TYR A 103 -5.55 -1.98 10.47
CA TYR A 103 -6.89 -1.57 10.90
C TYR A 103 -7.37 -0.37 10.09
N SER A 104 -8.69 -0.25 9.96
CA SER A 104 -9.35 0.87 9.31
C SER A 104 -10.23 1.58 10.31
N ASP A 105 -9.76 2.72 10.80
CA ASP A 105 -10.48 3.50 11.79
C ASP A 105 -11.25 4.64 11.12
N LEU A 106 -12.45 4.89 11.63
CA LEU A 106 -13.19 6.09 11.33
C LEU A 106 -13.00 7.10 12.45
N ILE A 107 -12.56 8.30 12.09
CA ILE A 107 -12.43 9.43 13.00
C ILE A 107 -13.56 10.40 12.72
N ILE A 108 -14.38 10.68 13.72
CA ILE A 108 -15.48 11.64 13.64
C ILE A 108 -15.25 12.81 14.60
N ASN A 109 -15.82 13.97 14.28
CA ASN A 109 -15.84 15.10 15.21
C ASN A 109 -16.71 14.76 16.43
N SER A 110 -16.23 15.06 17.64
CA SER A 110 -16.95 14.80 18.89
C SER A 110 -18.33 15.46 18.96
N ASP A 111 -18.52 16.59 18.30
CA ASP A 111 -19.80 17.32 18.26
C ASP A 111 -20.90 16.53 17.53
N LEU A 112 -20.51 15.65 16.61
CA LEU A 112 -21.43 14.72 15.96
C LEU A 112 -21.97 13.68 16.96
N VAL A 113 -21.15 13.26 17.93
CA VAL A 113 -21.59 12.36 19.01
C VAL A 113 -22.61 13.07 19.90
N SER A 114 -22.36 14.33 20.26
CA SER A 114 -23.34 15.18 20.98
C SER A 114 -24.64 15.37 20.18
N SER A 115 -24.55 15.33 18.85
CA SER A 115 -25.68 15.38 17.91
C SER A 115 -26.28 13.99 17.60
N ASN A 116 -25.99 12.99 18.44
CA ASN A 116 -26.51 11.61 18.35
C ASN A 116 -26.02 10.78 17.16
N VAL A 117 -24.90 11.14 16.52
CA VAL A 117 -24.22 10.30 15.51
C VAL A 117 -23.27 9.33 16.23
N THR A 118 -23.84 8.20 16.65
CA THR A 118 -23.14 7.18 17.46
C THR A 118 -23.02 5.82 16.77
N THR A 119 -23.59 5.69 15.57
CA THR A 119 -23.57 4.47 14.77
C THR A 119 -23.16 4.81 13.35
N PHE A 120 -22.66 3.81 12.62
CA PHE A 120 -22.12 4.01 11.29
C PHE A 120 -23.20 4.47 10.28
N GLU A 121 -24.43 3.96 10.43
CA GLU A 121 -25.57 4.30 9.56
C GLU A 121 -25.96 5.77 9.66
N LYS A 122 -25.74 6.39 10.82
CA LYS A 122 -26.04 7.81 11.05
C LYS A 122 -25.06 8.76 10.36
N LEU A 123 -24.00 8.23 9.75
CA LEU A 123 -23.06 9.01 8.95
C LEU A 123 -23.53 9.20 7.50
N ARG A 124 -24.63 8.56 7.09
CA ARG A 124 -25.24 8.77 5.78
C ARG A 124 -25.60 10.25 5.62
N GLY A 125 -25.14 10.85 4.53
CA GLY A 125 -25.33 12.27 4.24
C GLY A 125 -24.33 13.21 4.93
N CYS A 126 -23.43 12.71 5.79
CA CYS A 126 -22.32 13.50 6.30
C CYS A 126 -21.27 13.75 5.21
N LYS A 127 -20.39 14.73 5.45
CA LYS A 127 -19.23 15.00 4.60
C LYS A 127 -18.08 14.07 5.03
N TRP A 128 -17.41 13.49 4.05
CA TRP A 128 -16.31 12.55 4.26
C TRP A 128 -15.00 13.11 3.73
N ALA A 129 -13.92 12.82 4.44
CA ALA A 129 -12.55 12.96 3.96
C ALA A 129 -11.89 11.60 4.02
N PHE A 130 -11.19 11.21 2.95
CA PHE A 130 -10.54 9.91 2.83
C PHE A 130 -9.27 10.03 2.00
N THR A 131 -8.35 9.07 2.15
CA THR A 131 -7.02 9.06 1.51
C THR A 131 -7.09 9.12 -0.02
N GLY A 132 -8.00 8.35 -0.60
CA GLY A 132 -8.26 8.36 -2.05
C GLY A 132 -9.02 7.12 -2.51
N PRO A 133 -9.51 7.09 -3.77
CA PRO A 133 -10.33 5.99 -4.28
C PRO A 133 -9.63 4.62 -4.30
N GLU A 134 -8.30 4.63 -4.41
CA GLU A 134 -7.45 3.42 -4.38
C GLU A 134 -6.95 3.09 -2.96
N SER A 135 -7.53 3.68 -1.91
CA SER A 135 -7.21 3.30 -0.53
C SER A 135 -8.11 2.17 -0.05
N PHE A 136 -7.50 1.05 0.37
CA PHE A 136 -8.28 -0.08 0.90
C PHE A 136 -8.97 0.31 2.22
N SER A 137 -8.20 0.76 3.21
CA SER A 137 -8.74 1.22 4.50
C SER A 137 -9.49 2.55 4.39
N GLY A 138 -8.93 3.53 3.67
CA GLY A 138 -9.52 4.86 3.62
C GLY A 138 -10.81 4.97 2.81
N HIS A 139 -11.09 4.02 1.91
CA HIS A 139 -12.20 4.16 0.96
C HIS A 139 -12.98 2.86 0.74
N GLN A 140 -12.33 1.77 0.34
CA GLN A 140 -13.02 0.54 -0.08
C GLN A 140 -13.77 -0.12 1.09
N VAL A 141 -13.14 -0.27 2.25
CA VAL A 141 -13.79 -0.85 3.44
C VAL A 141 -14.96 0.01 3.89
N THR A 142 -14.79 1.34 3.93
CA THR A 142 -15.86 2.27 4.31
C THR A 142 -17.07 2.17 3.37
N LEU A 143 -16.84 2.04 2.06
CA LEU A 143 -17.93 1.87 1.09
C LEU A 143 -18.67 0.54 1.22
N GLN A 144 -18.04 -0.51 1.74
CA GLN A 144 -18.72 -1.80 1.97
C GLN A 144 -19.68 -1.75 3.16
N GLU A 145 -19.39 -0.89 4.14
CA GLU A 145 -20.19 -0.71 5.35
C GLU A 145 -21.28 0.37 5.20
N LEU A 146 -21.15 1.26 4.20
CA LEU A 146 -22.13 2.32 3.87
C LEU A 146 -23.20 1.82 2.92
#